data_AF-A0A1V4VVD3-F1
#
_entry.id   AF-A0A1V4VVD3-F1
#
_cell.length_a   1.000
_cell.length_b   1.000
_cell.length_c   1.000
_cell.angle_alpha   90.00
_cell.angle_beta   90.00
_cell.angle_gamma   90.00
#
_symmetry.space_group_name_H-M   'P 1'
#
loop_
_entity.id
_entity.type
_entity.pdbx_description
1 polymer ?
#
loop_
_entity_poly.entity_id
_entity_poly.type
_entity_poly.pdbx_seq_one_letter_code
_entity_poly.pdbx_strand_id
1 'polypeptide(L)'
;MASTSLNPSDVNKLVLESFTSGWKSYQPKYPYIFEEREPQRKDEKFSITASGGDITQVAEGAAFPQVDITEVGNKTVSQLEYKESLPVTELLRRFDNYGTVVEEASKQGYRARLTMDRVGATLISNATTTTTTWDGLALANASHLIGNTGVTQSNVVSGALTESTLNTAIINLRKMKDHNNQEMALMPRTLLVPANLAKKAFELTASQGSPESANRNSNFFNTLGLNVVVWELLTSTTAWMLLADKVFTRFRYLISIPPKVEYIRRPETGNYEYQLSFDMGAGVVDYLGAEHSTGT
;
A
#
# COMPACT_ATOMS: atom_id res chain seq x y z
N MET A 1 -7.57 -29.43 46.28
CA MET A 1 -7.15 -28.52 45.21
C MET A 1 -8.36 -28.25 44.35
N ALA A 2 -8.97 -27.07 44.50
CA ALA A 2 -10.15 -26.70 43.74
C ALA A 2 -9.75 -26.57 42.26
N SER A 3 -10.29 -27.44 41.42
CA SER A 3 -10.29 -27.26 39.98
C SER A 3 -11.09 -25.99 39.71
N THR A 4 -10.39 -24.87 39.51
CA THR A 4 -10.99 -23.67 38.92
C THR A 4 -11.35 -24.07 37.49
N SER A 5 -12.55 -24.58 37.29
CA SER A 5 -13.11 -24.69 35.96
C SER A 5 -13.20 -23.26 35.42
N LEU A 6 -12.27 -22.90 34.54
CA LEU A 6 -12.37 -21.65 33.79
C LEU A 6 -13.77 -21.64 33.15
N ASN A 7 -14.57 -20.63 33.49
CA ASN A 7 -15.88 -20.50 32.86
C ASN A 7 -15.66 -20.36 31.34
N PRO A 8 -16.52 -20.91 30.48
CA PRO A 8 -16.39 -20.78 29.03
C PRO A 8 -16.20 -19.33 28.54
N SER A 9 -16.68 -18.35 29.30
CA SER A 9 -16.47 -16.91 29.08
C SER A 9 -15.00 -16.47 29.20
N ASP A 10 -14.24 -17.06 30.11
CA ASP A 10 -12.86 -16.64 30.42
C ASP A 10 -11.88 -17.13 29.35
N VAL A 11 -12.12 -18.35 28.84
CA VAL A 11 -11.34 -18.92 27.73
C VAL A 11 -11.58 -18.13 26.44
N ASN A 12 -12.82 -17.76 26.14
CA ASN A 12 -13.13 -16.94 24.97
C ASN A 12 -12.42 -15.57 25.04
N LYS A 13 -12.44 -14.93 26.22
CA LYS A 13 -11.75 -13.66 26.43
C LYS A 13 -10.24 -13.78 26.18
N LEU A 14 -9.59 -14.82 26.70
CA LEU A 14 -8.16 -15.07 26.49
C LEU A 14 -7.81 -15.30 25.01
N VAL A 15 -8.65 -16.02 24.28
CA VAL A 15 -8.45 -16.26 22.84
C VAL A 15 -8.56 -14.97 22.03
N LEU A 16 -9.57 -14.13 22.31
CA LEU A 16 -9.74 -12.83 21.66
C LEU A 16 -8.60 -11.85 21.98
N GLU A 17 -8.14 -11.83 23.24
CA GLU A 17 -6.98 -11.02 23.66
C GLU A 17 -5.70 -11.48 22.95
N SER A 18 -5.50 -12.80 22.82
CA SER A 18 -4.33 -13.38 22.16
C SER A 18 -4.34 -13.10 20.66
N PHE A 19 -5.50 -13.22 20.00
CA PHE A 19 -5.68 -12.78 18.62
C PHE A 19 -5.31 -11.31 18.44
N THR A 20 -5.81 -10.45 19.32
CA THR A 20 -5.53 -9.00 19.28
C THR A 20 -4.05 -8.71 19.49
N SER A 21 -3.37 -9.46 20.37
CA SER A 21 -1.93 -9.37 20.57
C SER A 21 -1.16 -9.73 19.30
N GLY A 22 -1.48 -10.87 18.69
CA GLY A 22 -0.91 -11.29 17.42
C GLY A 22 -1.12 -10.27 16.31
N TRP A 23 -2.32 -9.73 16.19
CA TRP A 23 -2.66 -8.67 15.24
C TRP A 23 -1.80 -7.41 15.39
N LYS A 24 -1.57 -6.97 16.64
CA LYS A 24 -0.77 -5.77 16.94
C LYS A 24 0.73 -5.99 16.79
N SER A 25 1.20 -7.25 16.89
CA SER A 25 2.62 -7.57 16.77
C SER A 25 3.19 -7.31 15.38
N TYR A 26 2.35 -7.36 14.33
CA TYR A 26 2.74 -7.04 12.97
C TYR A 26 2.37 -5.60 12.60
N GLN A 27 3.36 -4.83 12.14
CA GLN A 27 3.17 -3.46 11.66
C GLN A 27 3.16 -3.43 10.13
N PRO A 28 1.98 -3.30 9.50
CA PRO A 28 1.89 -3.32 8.03
C PRO A 28 2.55 -2.08 7.41
N LYS A 29 2.98 -2.22 6.15
CA LYS A 29 3.58 -1.14 5.37
C LYS A 29 2.61 -0.47 4.39
N TYR A 30 1.52 -1.13 4.03
CA TYR A 30 0.49 -0.55 3.16
C TYR A 30 0.00 0.84 3.61
N PRO A 31 -0.15 1.17 4.92
CA PRO A 31 -0.60 2.50 5.33
C PRO A 31 0.42 3.61 5.06
N TYR A 32 1.67 3.31 4.72
CA TYR A 32 2.65 4.33 4.32
C TYR A 32 2.58 4.65 2.82
N ILE A 33 2.01 3.75 2.03
CA ILE A 33 2.04 3.79 0.57
C ILE A 33 0.66 4.11 0.00
N PHE A 34 -0.39 3.51 0.58
CA PHE A 34 -1.77 3.66 0.14
C PHE A 34 -2.51 4.69 1.01
N GLU A 35 -3.52 5.30 0.42
CA GLU A 35 -4.52 6.09 1.14
C GLU A 35 -5.67 5.16 1.56
N GLU A 36 -5.90 5.03 2.85
CA GLU A 36 -7.01 4.28 3.40
C GLU A 36 -8.32 5.04 3.24
N ARG A 37 -9.36 4.36 2.75
CA ARG A 37 -10.73 4.90 2.68
C ARG A 37 -11.75 3.83 3.06
N GLU A 38 -12.86 4.29 3.64
CA GLU A 38 -14.02 3.44 3.87
C GLU A 38 -14.88 3.39 2.60
N PRO A 39 -15.12 2.20 2.02
CA PRO A 39 -15.96 2.06 0.84
C PRO A 39 -17.45 2.20 1.21
N GLN A 40 -18.23 2.80 0.32
CA GLN A 40 -19.69 2.85 0.37
C GLN A 40 -20.35 1.74 -0.45
N ARG A 41 -19.62 1.15 -1.39
CA ARG A 41 -20.07 0.11 -2.32
C ARG A 41 -19.06 -1.03 -2.39
N LYS A 42 -19.55 -2.23 -2.75
CA LYS A 42 -18.69 -3.39 -3.01
C LYS A 42 -17.69 -3.13 -4.14
N ASP A 43 -18.15 -2.47 -5.20
CA ASP A 43 -17.32 -2.03 -6.31
C ASP A 43 -17.25 -0.51 -6.28
N GLU A 44 -16.08 0.04 -5.92
CA GLU A 44 -15.85 1.47 -5.89
C GLU A 44 -15.23 1.95 -7.18
N LYS A 45 -15.92 2.86 -7.87
CA LYS A 45 -15.44 3.47 -9.11
C LYS A 45 -14.79 4.82 -8.79
N PHE A 46 -13.51 4.95 -9.10
CA PHE A 46 -12.77 6.19 -8.99
C PHE A 46 -12.60 6.82 -10.37
N SER A 47 -13.14 8.01 -10.56
CA SER A 47 -12.97 8.78 -11.79
C SER A 47 -11.69 9.59 -11.75
N ILE A 48 -10.97 9.60 -12.87
CA ILE A 48 -9.89 10.53 -13.15
C ILE A 48 -10.49 11.68 -13.95
N THR A 49 -10.30 12.88 -13.43
CA THR A 49 -10.79 14.11 -14.04
C THR A 49 -9.62 14.96 -14.46
N ALA A 50 -9.73 15.59 -15.61
CA ALA A 50 -8.83 16.63 -16.05
C ALA A 50 -9.61 17.94 -16.15
N SER A 51 -9.06 19.00 -15.57
CA SER A 51 -9.70 20.31 -15.49
C SER A 51 -8.63 21.40 -15.53
N GLY A 52 -8.77 22.32 -16.47
CA GLY A 52 -7.99 23.56 -16.52
C GLY A 52 -6.53 23.39 -16.90
N GLY A 53 -5.85 24.53 -16.97
CA GLY A 53 -4.40 24.60 -17.08
C GLY A 53 -3.90 25.81 -16.32
N ASP A 54 -2.80 26.42 -16.77
CA ASP A 54 -2.26 27.61 -16.13
C ASP A 54 -3.31 28.73 -15.98
N ILE A 55 -3.31 29.36 -14.80
CA ILE A 55 -4.18 30.50 -14.53
C ILE A 55 -3.68 31.68 -15.36
N THR A 56 -4.51 32.12 -16.32
CA THR A 56 -4.16 33.21 -17.22
C THR A 56 -4.42 34.56 -16.56
N GLN A 57 -3.55 35.53 -16.87
CA GLN A 57 -3.78 36.91 -16.46
C GLN A 57 -4.98 37.47 -17.25
N VAL A 58 -5.93 38.02 -16.51
CA VAL A 58 -7.06 38.76 -17.08
C VAL A 58 -6.89 40.26 -16.83
N ALA A 59 -7.45 41.08 -17.71
CA ALA A 59 -7.48 42.53 -17.52
C ALA A 59 -8.40 42.92 -16.34
N GLU A 60 -8.19 44.11 -15.79
CA GLU A 60 -9.07 44.66 -14.75
C GLU A 60 -10.51 44.76 -15.26
N GLY A 61 -11.46 44.17 -14.52
CA GLY A 61 -12.89 44.14 -14.89
C GLY A 61 -13.29 43.05 -15.90
N ALA A 62 -12.37 42.20 -16.34
CA ALA A 62 -12.69 41.09 -17.23
C ALA A 62 -13.44 39.95 -16.50
N ALA A 63 -14.24 39.19 -17.25
CA ALA A 63 -14.94 38.02 -16.73
C ALA A 63 -13.96 36.89 -16.37
N PHE A 64 -14.36 36.06 -15.39
CA PHE A 64 -13.59 34.87 -14.99
C PHE A 64 -13.60 33.82 -16.13
N PRO A 65 -12.43 33.37 -16.61
CA PRO A 65 -12.35 32.25 -17.53
C PRO A 65 -12.98 31.02 -16.90
N GLN A 66 -13.95 30.41 -17.59
CA GLN A 66 -14.56 29.17 -17.15
C GLN A 66 -13.74 27.99 -17.64
N VAL A 67 -13.70 26.96 -16.81
CA VAL A 67 -12.97 25.72 -17.07
C VAL A 67 -13.92 24.56 -16.88
N ASP A 68 -13.99 23.70 -17.88
CA ASP A 68 -14.78 22.48 -17.82
C ASP A 68 -14.01 21.36 -17.11
N ILE A 69 -14.71 20.62 -16.26
CA ILE A 69 -14.21 19.39 -15.64
C ILE A 69 -14.60 18.24 -16.55
N THR A 70 -13.60 17.53 -17.10
CA THR A 70 -13.82 16.37 -17.98
C THR A 70 -13.36 15.10 -17.30
N GLU A 71 -14.16 14.02 -17.39
CA GLU A 71 -13.71 12.68 -16.98
C GLU A 71 -12.88 12.07 -18.11
N VAL A 72 -11.62 11.75 -17.83
CA VAL A 72 -10.68 11.17 -18.81
C VAL A 72 -10.55 9.65 -18.67
N GLY A 73 -10.92 9.11 -17.52
CA GLY A 73 -10.83 7.69 -17.27
C GLY A 73 -11.38 7.31 -15.91
N ASN A 74 -11.41 6.01 -15.63
CA ASN A 74 -11.84 5.52 -14.33
C ASN A 74 -11.19 4.17 -14.01
N LYS A 75 -11.16 3.86 -12.71
CA LYS A 75 -10.72 2.56 -12.20
C LYS A 75 -11.69 2.06 -11.16
N THR A 76 -12.08 0.80 -11.26
CA THR A 76 -12.88 0.12 -10.24
C THR A 76 -11.99 -0.66 -9.30
N VAL A 77 -12.23 -0.53 -7.99
CA VAL A 77 -11.61 -1.35 -6.94
C VAL A 77 -12.72 -2.13 -6.24
N SER A 78 -12.65 -3.45 -6.32
CA SER A 78 -13.64 -4.37 -5.76
C SER A 78 -13.22 -4.84 -4.37
N GLN A 79 -14.18 -4.94 -3.46
CA GLN A 79 -13.99 -5.60 -2.16
C GLN A 79 -13.91 -7.12 -2.33
N LEU A 80 -12.98 -7.73 -1.60
CA LEU A 80 -12.79 -9.16 -1.45
C LEU A 80 -13.01 -9.54 0.01
N GLU A 81 -13.67 -10.69 0.21
CA GLU A 81 -13.96 -11.25 1.52
C GLU A 81 -12.91 -12.28 1.91
N TYR A 82 -12.40 -12.17 3.13
CA TYR A 82 -11.41 -13.09 3.70
C TYR A 82 -11.98 -13.70 4.98
N LYS A 83 -11.97 -15.04 5.05
CA LYS A 83 -12.51 -15.80 6.17
C LYS A 83 -11.57 -16.94 6.54
N GLU A 84 -11.38 -17.15 7.85
CA GLU A 84 -10.63 -18.28 8.40
C GLU A 84 -11.23 -18.68 9.75
N SER A 85 -11.32 -19.97 10.04
CA SER A 85 -11.86 -20.48 11.31
C SER A 85 -10.86 -21.36 12.04
N LEU A 86 -10.70 -21.15 13.34
CA LEU A 86 -9.94 -22.02 14.24
C LEU A 86 -10.91 -22.92 15.02
N PRO A 87 -11.03 -24.22 14.66
CA PRO A 87 -11.86 -25.16 15.40
C PRO A 87 -11.14 -25.66 16.66
N VAL A 88 -11.87 -25.66 17.78
CA VAL A 88 -11.44 -26.17 19.08
C VAL A 88 -12.36 -27.33 19.47
N THR A 89 -11.79 -28.53 19.51
CA THR A 89 -12.51 -29.74 19.90
C THR A 89 -12.74 -29.78 21.41
N GLU A 90 -13.76 -30.50 21.88
CA GLU A 90 -14.05 -30.62 23.32
C GLU A 90 -12.90 -31.27 24.11
N LEU A 91 -12.16 -32.21 23.49
CA LEU A 91 -10.98 -32.80 24.09
C LEU A 91 -9.85 -31.78 24.22
N LEU A 92 -9.61 -30.97 23.18
CA LEU A 92 -8.62 -29.90 23.24
C LEU A 92 -9.02 -28.88 24.32
N ARG A 93 -10.29 -28.47 24.37
CA ARG A 93 -10.78 -27.55 25.41
C ARG A 93 -10.58 -28.09 26.83
N ARG A 94 -10.73 -29.40 27.04
CA ARG A 94 -10.59 -30.04 28.36
C ARG A 94 -9.13 -30.32 28.74
N PHE A 95 -8.29 -30.65 27.77
CA PHE A 95 -6.92 -31.15 27.98
C PHE A 95 -5.83 -30.25 27.39
N ASP A 96 -6.14 -29.02 26.97
CA ASP A 96 -5.14 -28.02 26.56
C ASP A 96 -4.37 -27.51 27.79
N ASN A 97 -3.45 -28.34 28.26
CA ASN A 97 -2.57 -28.03 29.38
C ASN A 97 -1.44 -27.05 29.00
N TYR A 98 -1.29 -26.73 27.71
CA TYR A 98 -0.15 -25.97 27.18
C TYR A 98 -0.52 -24.64 26.52
N GLY A 99 -1.82 -24.28 26.50
CA GLY A 99 -2.28 -23.03 25.92
C GLY A 99 -2.14 -22.99 24.39
N THR A 100 -2.16 -24.15 23.73
CA THR A 100 -1.98 -24.26 22.28
C THR A 100 -3.05 -23.47 21.52
N VAL A 101 -4.29 -23.44 22.02
CA VAL A 101 -5.37 -22.65 21.38
C VAL A 101 -5.07 -21.15 21.42
N VAL A 102 -4.51 -20.67 22.52
CA VAL A 102 -4.12 -19.27 22.70
C VAL A 102 -2.96 -18.89 21.77
N GLU A 103 -1.97 -19.77 21.63
CA GLU A 103 -0.85 -19.57 20.70
C GLU A 103 -1.31 -19.50 19.24
N GLU A 104 -2.16 -20.44 18.82
CA GLU A 104 -2.68 -20.48 17.45
C GLU A 104 -3.59 -19.27 17.15
N ALA A 105 -4.38 -18.81 18.12
CA ALA A 105 -5.16 -17.58 17.97
C ALA A 105 -4.27 -16.35 17.76
N SER A 106 -3.15 -16.25 18.48
CA SER A 106 -2.15 -15.18 18.27
C SER A 106 -1.53 -15.27 16.88
N LYS A 107 -1.12 -16.47 16.42
CA LYS A 107 -0.61 -16.67 15.05
C LYS A 107 -1.64 -16.31 14.00
N GLN A 108 -2.91 -16.62 14.21
CA GLN A 108 -4.01 -16.25 13.31
C GLN A 108 -4.15 -14.73 13.20
N GLY A 109 -4.09 -14.00 14.32
CA GLY A 109 -4.09 -12.53 14.32
C GLY A 109 -2.92 -11.94 13.55
N TYR A 110 -1.71 -12.48 13.73
CA TYR A 110 -0.53 -12.07 12.97
C TYR A 110 -0.71 -12.31 11.47
N ARG A 111 -1.17 -13.51 11.08
CA ARG A 111 -1.39 -13.90 9.67
C ARG A 111 -2.48 -13.09 9.00
N ALA A 112 -3.52 -12.72 9.73
CA ALA A 112 -4.57 -11.83 9.24
C ALA A 112 -3.99 -10.49 8.83
N ARG A 113 -3.19 -9.85 9.72
CA ARG A 113 -2.55 -8.57 9.42
C ARG A 113 -1.52 -8.68 8.29
N LEU A 114 -0.73 -9.75 8.27
CA LEU A 114 0.21 -10.07 7.20
C LEU A 114 -0.51 -10.22 5.85
N THR A 115 -1.69 -10.83 5.83
CA THR A 115 -2.49 -11.01 4.62
C THR A 115 -2.97 -9.66 4.09
N MET A 116 -3.43 -8.76 4.96
CA MET A 116 -3.77 -7.38 4.56
C MET A 116 -2.60 -6.71 3.84
N ASP A 117 -1.41 -6.79 4.43
CA ASP A 117 -0.23 -6.13 3.90
C ASP A 117 0.24 -6.76 2.59
N ARG A 118 0.13 -8.08 2.47
CA ARG A 118 0.47 -8.83 1.24
C ARG A 118 -0.38 -8.41 0.05
N VAL A 119 -1.65 -8.04 0.24
CA VAL A 119 -2.50 -7.54 -0.85
C VAL A 119 -1.89 -6.27 -1.46
N GLY A 120 -1.50 -5.31 -0.62
CA GLY A 120 -0.82 -4.08 -1.08
C GLY A 120 0.54 -4.36 -1.72
N ALA A 121 1.36 -5.21 -1.10
CA ALA A 121 2.68 -5.57 -1.61
C ALA A 121 2.61 -6.28 -2.98
N THR A 122 1.57 -7.09 -3.19
CA THR A 122 1.34 -7.81 -4.45
C THR A 122 1.05 -6.84 -5.59
N LEU A 123 0.29 -5.76 -5.33
CA LEU A 123 0.04 -4.72 -6.34
C LEU A 123 1.33 -4.04 -6.77
N ILE A 124 2.20 -3.70 -5.83
CA ILE A 124 3.50 -3.09 -6.14
C ILE A 124 4.43 -4.08 -6.84
N SER A 125 4.45 -5.34 -6.40
CA SER A 125 5.27 -6.40 -7.00
C SER A 125 4.90 -6.68 -8.46
N ASN A 126 3.63 -6.47 -8.81
CA ASN A 126 3.12 -6.64 -10.18
C ASN A 126 3.03 -5.30 -10.94
N ALA A 127 3.73 -4.26 -10.50
CA ALA A 127 3.62 -2.91 -11.08
C ALA A 127 3.97 -2.87 -12.58
N THR A 128 4.91 -3.69 -13.05
CA THR A 128 5.31 -3.76 -14.47
C THR A 128 4.50 -4.76 -15.28
N THR A 129 3.55 -5.47 -14.66
CA THR A 129 2.81 -6.58 -15.28
C THR A 129 1.29 -6.42 -15.14
N THR A 130 0.69 -6.99 -14.09
CA THR A 130 -0.76 -7.15 -13.98
C THR A 130 -1.46 -6.04 -13.21
N THR A 131 -0.73 -5.27 -12.41
CA THR A 131 -1.31 -4.11 -11.71
C THR A 131 -1.48 -2.99 -12.72
N THR A 132 -2.71 -2.72 -13.12
CA THR A 132 -3.02 -1.69 -14.13
C THR A 132 -3.65 -0.44 -13.51
N THR A 133 -3.51 0.70 -14.18
CA THR A 133 -4.14 1.97 -13.77
C THR A 133 -5.43 2.23 -14.55
N TRP A 134 -5.96 3.46 -14.52
CA TRP A 134 -7.16 3.87 -15.24
C TRP A 134 -7.04 3.78 -16.77
N ASP A 135 -5.83 3.93 -17.31
CA ASP A 135 -5.55 3.88 -18.75
C ASP A 135 -5.41 2.45 -19.29
N GLY A 136 -5.57 1.44 -18.42
CA GLY A 136 -5.44 0.03 -18.77
C GLY A 136 -4.00 -0.46 -18.89
N LEU A 137 -3.00 0.42 -18.73
CA LEU A 137 -1.59 0.04 -18.74
C LEU A 137 -1.10 -0.34 -17.36
N ALA A 138 -0.04 -1.14 -17.29
CA ALA A 138 0.61 -1.51 -16.04
C ALA A 138 1.06 -0.25 -15.27
N LEU A 139 1.05 -0.29 -13.94
CA LEU A 139 1.41 0.85 -13.08
C LEU A 139 2.78 1.44 -13.41
N ALA A 140 3.74 0.62 -13.79
CA ALA A 140 5.05 1.05 -14.24
C ALA A 140 5.11 0.86 -15.76
N ASN A 141 4.85 1.93 -16.52
CA ASN A 141 4.85 1.92 -17.97
C ASN A 141 5.53 3.16 -18.59
N ALA A 142 6.15 2.97 -19.75
CA ALA A 142 6.82 4.05 -20.50
C ALA A 142 5.86 4.89 -21.38
N SER A 143 4.57 4.50 -21.46
CA SER A 143 3.62 5.03 -22.43
C SER A 143 2.24 5.31 -21.80
N HIS A 144 2.21 5.74 -20.54
CA HIS A 144 0.98 6.15 -19.88
C HIS A 144 0.29 7.29 -20.63
N LEU A 145 -1.03 7.20 -20.75
CA LEU A 145 -1.81 8.24 -21.42
C LEU A 145 -1.91 9.49 -20.56
N ILE A 146 -1.67 10.67 -21.15
CA ILE A 146 -1.92 11.96 -20.50
C ILE A 146 -3.36 12.38 -20.81
N GLY A 147 -4.31 11.96 -19.97
CA GLY A 147 -5.74 12.21 -20.18
C GLY A 147 -6.19 11.92 -21.61
N ASN A 148 -6.87 12.88 -22.22
CA ASN A 148 -7.33 12.81 -23.62
C ASN A 148 -6.45 13.62 -24.59
N THR A 149 -5.21 13.96 -24.22
CA THR A 149 -4.34 14.86 -25.01
C THR A 149 -3.69 14.21 -26.22
N GLY A 150 -3.70 12.87 -26.30
CA GLY A 150 -2.98 12.10 -27.32
C GLY A 150 -1.46 12.00 -27.11
N VAL A 151 -0.95 12.55 -26.00
CA VAL A 151 0.47 12.47 -25.59
C VAL A 151 0.63 11.39 -24.52
N THR A 152 1.80 10.77 -24.49
CA THR A 152 2.17 9.77 -23.47
C THR A 152 3.28 10.27 -22.54
N GLN A 153 3.32 9.76 -21.31
CA GLN A 153 4.44 9.93 -20.40
C GLN A 153 4.96 8.60 -19.84
N SER A 154 6.23 8.59 -19.45
CA SER A 154 6.87 7.46 -18.79
C SER A 154 6.92 7.69 -17.29
N ASN A 155 6.76 6.63 -16.52
CA ASN A 155 7.05 6.62 -15.08
C ASN A 155 8.03 5.50 -14.68
N VAL A 156 8.86 5.07 -15.63
CA VAL A 156 9.81 3.97 -15.45
C VAL A 156 11.24 4.47 -15.67
N VAL A 157 12.10 4.07 -14.75
CA VAL A 157 13.56 4.14 -14.88
C VAL A 157 14.14 2.72 -14.95
N SER A 158 15.27 2.56 -15.64
CA SER A 158 16.01 1.30 -15.68
C SER A 158 17.30 1.43 -14.89
N GLY A 159 17.64 0.39 -14.11
CA GLY A 159 18.92 0.29 -13.41
C GLY A 159 18.80 0.01 -11.91
N ALA A 160 19.90 -0.47 -11.33
CA ALA A 160 20.03 -0.70 -9.89
C ALA A 160 19.87 0.60 -9.08
N LEU A 161 19.61 0.48 -7.78
CA LEU A 161 19.51 1.63 -6.87
C LEU A 161 20.90 2.26 -6.62
N THR A 162 21.15 3.41 -7.25
CA THR A 162 22.40 4.19 -7.19
C THR A 162 22.11 5.68 -7.09
N GLU A 163 23.11 6.52 -6.83
CA GLU A 163 22.94 7.98 -6.81
C GLU A 163 22.43 8.51 -8.16
N SER A 164 22.97 8.00 -9.27
CA SER A 164 22.60 8.44 -10.62
C SER A 164 21.16 8.05 -11.00
N THR A 165 20.78 6.79 -10.75
CA THR A 165 19.44 6.29 -11.08
C THR A 165 18.37 6.91 -10.17
N LEU A 166 18.67 7.10 -8.88
CA LEU A 166 17.77 7.79 -7.96
C LEU A 166 17.57 9.25 -8.36
N ASN A 167 18.64 9.96 -8.73
CA ASN A 167 18.53 11.34 -9.21
C ASN A 167 17.71 11.44 -10.50
N THR A 168 17.88 10.50 -11.43
CA THR A 168 17.08 10.43 -12.66
C THR A 168 15.60 10.25 -12.34
N ALA A 169 15.26 9.31 -11.44
CA ALA A 169 13.88 9.10 -10.99
C ALA A 169 13.28 10.34 -10.32
N ILE A 170 14.05 11.06 -9.50
CA ILE A 170 13.60 12.31 -8.87
C ILE A 170 13.30 13.39 -9.92
N ILE A 171 14.15 13.51 -10.95
CA ILE A 171 13.94 14.47 -12.04
C ILE A 171 12.70 14.11 -12.84
N ASN A 172 12.51 12.82 -13.17
CA ASN A 172 11.33 12.34 -13.90
C ASN A 172 10.05 12.64 -13.11
N LEU A 173 10.03 12.28 -11.82
CA LEU A 173 8.89 12.54 -10.94
C LEU A 173 8.55 14.04 -10.88
N ARG A 174 9.55 14.91 -10.74
CA ARG A 174 9.36 16.37 -10.71
C ARG A 174 8.83 16.93 -12.03
N LYS A 175 9.14 16.29 -13.15
CA LYS A 175 8.71 16.68 -14.50
C LYS A 175 7.43 15.99 -14.95
N MET A 176 6.83 15.13 -14.12
CA MET A 176 5.55 14.53 -14.44
C MET A 176 4.50 15.59 -14.68
N LYS A 177 3.65 15.31 -15.67
CA LYS A 177 2.59 16.19 -16.09
C LYS A 177 1.24 15.67 -15.62
N ASP A 178 0.31 16.58 -15.37
CA ASP A 178 -1.06 16.25 -15.07
C ASP A 178 -1.79 15.70 -16.32
N HIS A 179 -3.05 15.31 -16.15
CA HIS A 179 -3.89 14.78 -17.23
C HIS A 179 -4.27 15.81 -18.32
N ASN A 180 -3.87 17.07 -18.17
CA ASN A 180 -4.00 18.15 -19.16
C ASN A 180 -2.63 18.59 -19.73
N ASN A 181 -1.59 17.79 -19.54
CA ASN A 181 -0.24 18.02 -20.03
C ASN A 181 0.42 19.29 -19.42
N GLN A 182 0.01 19.69 -18.22
CA GLN A 182 0.60 20.76 -17.42
C GLN A 182 1.62 20.21 -16.42
N GLU A 183 2.63 20.99 -16.06
CA GLU A 183 3.65 20.57 -15.10
C GLU A 183 3.12 20.57 -13.67
N MET A 184 3.34 19.49 -12.90
CA MET A 184 2.87 19.39 -11.51
C MET A 184 3.95 19.66 -10.46
N ALA A 185 5.23 19.70 -10.85
CA ALA A 185 6.37 19.88 -9.94
C ALA A 185 6.35 18.95 -8.70
N LEU A 186 6.01 17.66 -8.89
CA LEU A 186 5.82 16.72 -7.79
C LEU A 186 7.11 16.49 -6.99
N MET A 187 7.03 16.63 -5.68
CA MET A 187 8.16 16.40 -4.79
C MET A 187 8.17 14.94 -4.31
N PRO A 188 9.32 14.24 -4.38
CA PRO A 188 9.44 12.89 -3.84
C PRO A 188 9.34 12.92 -2.32
N ARG A 189 8.61 11.96 -1.75
CA ARG A 189 8.39 11.82 -0.29
C ARG A 189 8.82 10.47 0.24
N THR A 190 8.58 9.41 -0.52
CA THR A 190 8.82 8.04 -0.04
C THR A 190 9.65 7.25 -1.05
N LEU A 191 10.71 6.61 -0.55
CA LEU A 191 11.48 5.63 -1.29
C LEU A 191 11.11 4.24 -0.78
N LEU A 192 10.37 3.49 -1.59
CA LEU A 192 9.93 2.12 -1.29
C LEU A 192 10.94 1.11 -1.84
N VAL A 193 11.44 0.23 -0.99
CA VAL A 193 12.47 -0.75 -1.34
C VAL A 193 12.20 -2.14 -0.73
N PRO A 194 12.65 -3.21 -1.38
CA PRO A 194 12.68 -4.55 -0.79
C PRO A 194 13.78 -4.65 0.29
N ALA A 195 13.69 -5.69 1.12
CA ALA A 195 14.65 -5.93 2.21
C ALA A 195 16.12 -5.95 1.74
N ASN A 196 16.37 -6.51 0.56
CA ASN A 196 17.72 -6.62 -0.02
C ASN A 196 18.36 -5.25 -0.32
N LEU A 197 17.54 -4.23 -0.60
CA LEU A 197 18.00 -2.87 -0.90
C LEU A 197 17.97 -1.93 0.31
N ALA A 198 17.49 -2.39 1.47
CA ALA A 198 17.34 -1.57 2.66
C ALA A 198 18.65 -0.85 3.03
N LYS A 199 19.77 -1.58 3.13
CA LYS A 199 21.08 -1.00 3.43
C LYS A 199 21.46 0.11 2.43
N LYS A 200 21.32 -0.18 1.13
CA LYS A 200 21.67 0.77 0.07
C LYS A 200 20.80 2.03 0.12
N ALA A 201 19.49 1.87 0.36
CA ALA A 201 18.56 2.97 0.51
C ALA A 201 18.92 3.86 1.71
N PHE A 202 19.26 3.27 2.86
CA PHE A 202 19.71 4.02 4.03
C PHE A 202 21.03 4.76 3.78
N GLU A 203 22.00 4.14 3.12
CA GLU A 203 23.26 4.80 2.76
C GLU A 203 23.03 6.00 1.84
N LEU A 204 22.15 5.86 0.83
CA LEU A 204 21.79 6.93 -0.09
C LEU A 204 21.10 8.11 0.59
N THR A 205 20.15 7.87 1.50
CA THR A 205 19.31 8.94 2.06
C THR A 205 19.86 9.55 3.35
N ALA A 206 20.57 8.77 4.18
CA ALA A 206 20.98 9.20 5.52
C ALA A 206 22.47 9.55 5.65
N SER A 207 23.31 9.19 4.67
CA SER A 207 24.74 9.54 4.70
C SER A 207 24.93 11.06 4.72
N GLN A 208 25.89 11.54 5.53
CA GLN A 208 26.23 12.98 5.61
C GLN A 208 26.96 13.47 4.36
N GLY A 209 27.77 12.61 3.73
CA GLY A 209 28.44 12.88 2.44
C GLY A 209 27.84 12.06 1.31
N SER A 210 28.18 12.38 0.06
CA SER A 210 27.81 11.55 -1.11
C SER A 210 28.35 10.12 -0.90
N PRO A 211 27.48 9.12 -0.73
CA PRO A 211 27.89 7.77 -0.31
C PRO A 211 28.61 6.99 -1.41
N GLU A 212 28.50 7.43 -2.66
CA GLU A 212 29.16 6.81 -3.81
C GLU A 212 30.40 7.59 -4.28
N SER A 213 30.74 8.70 -3.61
CA SER A 213 31.91 9.50 -3.91
C SER A 213 32.98 9.38 -2.82
N ALA A 214 34.24 9.26 -3.22
CA ALA A 214 35.38 9.43 -2.29
C ALA A 214 35.54 10.89 -1.81
N ASN A 215 34.87 11.83 -2.47
CA ASN A 215 34.91 13.25 -2.14
C ASN A 215 33.87 13.57 -1.05
N ARG A 216 34.19 14.53 -0.18
CA ARG A 216 33.28 15.00 0.90
C ARG A 216 32.18 15.94 0.37
N ASN A 217 31.58 15.59 -0.77
CA ASN A 217 30.49 16.33 -1.35
C ASN A 217 29.25 16.19 -0.45
N SER A 218 28.46 17.26 -0.33
CA SER A 218 27.20 17.22 0.43
C SER A 218 26.20 16.30 -0.24
N ASN A 219 25.49 15.49 0.56
CA ASN A 219 24.46 14.60 0.05
C ASN A 219 23.18 15.39 -0.24
N PHE A 220 22.84 15.55 -1.52
CA PHE A 220 21.60 16.21 -1.95
C PHE A 220 20.34 15.49 -1.45
N PHE A 221 20.33 14.15 -1.40
CA PHE A 221 19.15 13.39 -1.00
C PHE A 221 18.74 13.62 0.46
N ASN A 222 19.71 13.93 1.32
CA ASN A 222 19.46 14.27 2.72
C ASN A 222 18.59 15.54 2.84
N THR A 223 18.79 16.51 1.95
CA THR A 223 17.99 17.75 1.91
C THR A 223 16.53 17.54 1.48
N LEU A 224 16.23 16.42 0.82
CA LEU A 224 14.88 16.09 0.36
C LEU A 224 14.00 15.47 1.45
N GLY A 225 14.61 14.91 2.50
CA GLY A 225 13.88 14.26 3.61
C GLY A 225 13.06 13.03 3.16
N LEU A 226 13.61 12.19 2.28
CA LEU A 226 12.94 10.99 1.80
C LEU A 226 12.69 9.98 2.94
N ASN A 227 11.44 9.54 3.09
CA ASN A 227 11.10 8.45 3.98
C ASN A 227 11.37 7.10 3.31
N VAL A 228 12.34 6.35 3.83
CA VAL A 228 12.65 5.01 3.32
C VAL A 228 11.70 3.98 3.95
N VAL A 229 10.84 3.40 3.13
CA VAL A 229 9.96 2.30 3.53
C VAL A 229 10.53 1.00 3.01
N VAL A 230 10.97 0.13 3.92
CA VAL A 230 11.37 -1.23 3.59
C VAL A 230 10.15 -2.12 3.68
N TRP A 231 9.85 -2.85 2.60
CA TRP A 231 8.71 -3.75 2.54
C TRP A 231 9.16 -5.16 2.17
N GLU A 232 9.15 -6.05 3.16
CA GLU A 232 9.67 -7.41 3.07
C GLU A 232 8.81 -8.36 2.22
N LEU A 233 7.58 -7.94 1.91
CA LEU A 233 6.62 -8.71 1.11
C LEU A 233 6.74 -8.46 -0.39
N LEU A 234 7.63 -7.56 -0.82
CA LEU A 234 7.91 -7.36 -2.24
C LEU A 234 8.63 -8.58 -2.81
N THR A 235 8.22 -9.02 -4.01
CA THR A 235 8.78 -10.22 -4.64
C THR A 235 10.12 -9.98 -5.32
N SER A 236 10.36 -8.76 -5.82
CA SER A 236 11.62 -8.38 -6.46
C SER A 236 12.67 -8.03 -5.42
N THR A 237 13.91 -8.44 -5.67
CA THR A 237 15.07 -8.12 -4.83
C THR A 237 15.83 -6.88 -5.30
N THR A 238 15.50 -6.35 -6.49
CA THR A 238 16.23 -5.27 -7.16
C THR A 238 15.35 -4.09 -7.56
N ALA A 239 14.04 -4.28 -7.70
CA ALA A 239 13.11 -3.21 -8.07
C ALA A 239 12.83 -2.30 -6.86
N TRP A 240 12.61 -1.02 -7.13
CA TRP A 240 12.29 -0.01 -6.13
C TRP A 240 11.36 1.04 -6.72
N MET A 241 10.67 1.79 -5.86
CA MET A 241 9.70 2.79 -6.30
C MET A 241 9.88 4.08 -5.51
N LEU A 242 9.84 5.21 -6.21
CA LEU A 242 9.83 6.54 -5.63
C LEU A 242 8.42 7.11 -5.74
N LEU A 243 7.89 7.56 -4.62
CA LEU A 243 6.53 8.05 -4.51
C LEU A 243 6.53 9.51 -4.05
N ALA A 244 5.66 10.29 -4.69
CA ALA A 244 5.23 11.60 -4.22
C ALA A 244 4.26 11.46 -3.04
N ASP A 245 3.67 12.57 -2.63
CA ASP A 245 2.61 12.55 -1.62
C ASP A 245 1.40 11.71 -2.10
N LYS A 246 0.74 11.04 -1.16
CA LYS A 246 -0.41 10.15 -1.41
C LYS A 246 -1.57 10.87 -2.08
N VAL A 247 -1.69 12.17 -1.87
CA VAL A 247 -2.68 13.01 -2.53
C VAL A 247 -2.55 12.92 -4.06
N PHE A 248 -1.33 12.72 -4.57
CA PHE A 248 -1.05 12.59 -6.01
C PHE A 248 -1.06 11.14 -6.51
N THR A 249 -0.54 10.19 -5.71
CA THR A 249 -0.41 8.78 -6.17
C THR A 249 -1.73 8.07 -6.39
N ARG A 250 -2.78 8.48 -5.68
CA ARG A 250 -4.12 7.87 -5.77
C ARG A 250 -4.12 6.34 -5.61
N PHE A 251 -3.17 5.80 -4.86
CA PHE A 251 -3.20 4.39 -4.46
C PHE A 251 -4.26 4.24 -3.35
N ARG A 252 -5.21 3.33 -3.53
CA ARG A 252 -6.37 3.18 -2.66
C ARG A 252 -6.34 1.86 -1.94
N TYR A 253 -6.53 1.92 -0.63
CA TYR A 253 -6.76 0.77 0.21
C TYR A 253 -8.11 0.94 0.89
N LEU A 254 -9.02 0.02 0.64
CA LEU A 254 -10.40 0.07 1.07
C LEU A 254 -10.61 -1.01 2.11
N ILE A 255 -11.02 -0.62 3.32
CA ILE A 255 -11.36 -1.56 4.39
C ILE A 255 -12.87 -1.41 4.61
N SER A 256 -13.65 -2.39 4.16
CA SER A 256 -15.11 -2.36 4.29
C SER A 256 -15.57 -2.94 5.62
N ILE A 257 -15.01 -4.08 6.02
CA ILE A 257 -15.33 -4.73 7.28
C ILE A 257 -14.01 -4.94 8.01
N PRO A 258 -13.79 -4.28 9.17
CA PRO A 258 -12.59 -4.50 9.95
C PRO A 258 -12.55 -5.95 10.45
N PRO A 259 -11.35 -6.49 10.75
CA PRO A 259 -11.19 -7.84 11.30
C PRO A 259 -12.09 -8.07 12.51
N LYS A 260 -13.00 -9.02 12.37
CA LYS A 260 -13.90 -9.46 13.43
C LYS A 260 -13.68 -10.94 13.70
N VAL A 261 -13.57 -11.29 14.98
CA VAL A 261 -13.55 -12.67 15.44
C VAL A 261 -14.87 -12.98 16.13
N GLU A 262 -15.57 -14.00 15.66
CA GLU A 262 -16.80 -14.51 16.26
C GLU A 262 -16.58 -15.89 16.86
N TYR A 263 -17.21 -16.15 18.01
CA TYR A 263 -17.17 -17.44 18.68
C TYR A 263 -18.50 -18.15 18.47
N ILE A 264 -18.48 -19.31 17.81
CA ILE A 264 -19.68 -20.08 17.48
C ILE A 264 -19.50 -21.53 17.90
N ARG A 265 -20.56 -22.14 18.45
CA ARG A 265 -20.62 -23.59 18.66
C ARG A 265 -21.29 -24.25 17.46
N ARG A 266 -20.63 -25.21 16.82
CA ARG A 266 -21.19 -25.97 15.70
C ARG A 266 -22.18 -27.04 16.19
N PRO A 267 -23.45 -27.04 15.74
CA PRO A 267 -24.41 -28.05 16.12
C PRO A 267 -24.02 -29.46 15.68
N GLU A 268 -23.38 -29.59 14.52
CA GLU A 268 -23.10 -30.88 13.87
C GLU A 268 -21.97 -31.65 14.54
N THR A 269 -20.95 -30.92 15.02
CA THR A 269 -19.74 -31.51 15.63
C THR A 269 -19.67 -31.29 17.14
N GLY A 270 -20.46 -30.35 17.69
CA GLY A 270 -20.38 -29.93 19.08
C GLY A 270 -19.12 -29.13 19.43
N ASN A 271 -18.23 -28.89 18.45
CA ASN A 271 -16.99 -28.13 18.61
C ASN A 271 -17.26 -26.63 18.69
N TYR A 272 -16.30 -25.92 19.28
CA TYR A 272 -16.28 -24.46 19.29
C TYR A 272 -15.38 -23.96 18.18
N GLU A 273 -15.78 -22.89 17.50
CA GLU A 273 -14.99 -22.27 16.43
C GLU A 273 -14.81 -20.78 16.68
N TYR A 274 -13.59 -20.30 16.46
CA TYR A 274 -13.26 -18.88 16.38
C TYR A 274 -13.14 -18.50 14.91
N GLN A 275 -14.11 -17.74 14.40
CA GLN A 275 -14.21 -17.35 13.00
C GLN A 275 -13.73 -15.93 12.82
N LEU A 276 -12.61 -15.78 12.13
CA LEU A 276 -12.12 -14.50 11.64
C LEU A 276 -12.78 -14.19 10.29
N SER A 277 -13.27 -12.96 10.15
CA SER A 277 -13.69 -12.40 8.87
C SER A 277 -13.24 -10.94 8.74
N PHE A 278 -12.88 -10.54 7.53
CA PHE A 278 -12.66 -9.14 7.14
C PHE A 278 -12.82 -8.96 5.64
N ASP A 279 -13.24 -7.76 5.25
CA ASP A 279 -13.44 -7.40 3.85
C ASP A 279 -12.57 -6.20 3.51
N MET A 280 -11.83 -6.34 2.42
CA MET A 280 -10.95 -5.30 1.92
C MET A 280 -10.82 -5.33 0.40
N GLY A 281 -10.43 -4.21 -0.19
CA GLY A 281 -9.97 -4.13 -1.57
C GLY A 281 -8.81 -3.16 -1.66
N ALA A 282 -7.82 -3.45 -2.48
CA ALA A 282 -6.76 -2.49 -2.77
C ALA A 282 -6.62 -2.34 -4.29
N GLY A 283 -6.24 -1.14 -4.72
CA GLY A 283 -6.07 -0.85 -6.12
C GLY A 283 -5.27 0.40 -6.36
N VAL A 284 -4.75 0.49 -7.58
CA VAL A 284 -3.97 1.62 -8.04
C VAL A 284 -4.79 2.35 -9.10
N VAL A 285 -5.31 3.52 -8.71
CA VAL A 285 -6.25 4.28 -9.55
C VAL A 285 -5.49 5.07 -10.61
N ASP A 286 -4.37 5.68 -10.24
CA ASP A 286 -3.55 6.54 -11.11
C ASP A 286 -2.08 6.13 -11.05
N TYR A 287 -1.33 6.47 -12.09
CA TYR A 287 0.12 6.28 -12.16
C TYR A 287 0.89 7.53 -11.71
N LEU A 288 0.24 8.70 -11.70
CA LEU A 288 0.87 9.97 -11.33
C LEU A 288 1.52 9.90 -9.96
N GLY A 289 2.67 10.54 -9.79
CA GLY A 289 3.35 10.58 -8.50
C GLY A 289 4.05 9.28 -8.12
N ALA A 290 4.12 8.28 -9.00
CA ALA A 290 4.90 7.06 -8.78
C ALA A 290 5.90 6.85 -9.90
N GLU A 291 7.19 6.81 -9.58
CA GLU A 291 8.28 6.45 -10.48
C GLU A 291 8.86 5.10 -10.07
N HIS A 292 8.92 4.13 -10.98
CA HIS A 292 9.34 2.77 -10.68
C HIS A 292 10.64 2.39 -11.39
N SER A 293 11.57 1.76 -10.68
CA SER A 293 12.73 1.13 -11.28
C SER A 293 12.49 -0.34 -11.58
N THR A 294 12.80 -0.77 -12.79
CA THR A 294 12.76 -2.20 -13.18
C THR A 294 13.73 -3.07 -12.41
N GLY A 295 14.75 -2.50 -11.76
CA GLY A 295 15.71 -3.23 -10.93
C GLY A 295 16.53 -4.24 -11.73
N THR A 296 17.62 -3.80 -12.32
CA THR A 296 18.63 -4.70 -12.93
C THR A 296 19.57 -5.27 -11.90
#